data_AF-A0A530QIE3-F1
#
_entry.id   AF-A0A530QIE3-F1
#
_cell.length_a   1.000
_cell.length_b   1.000
_cell.length_c   1.000
_cell.angle_alpha   90.00
_cell.angle_beta   90.00
_cell.angle_gamma   90.00
#
_symmetry.space_group_name_H-M   'P 1'
#
loop_
_entity.id
_entity.type
_entity.pdbx_description
1 polymer ?
#
loop_
_entity_poly.entity_id
_entity_poly.type
_entity_poly.pdbx_seq_one_letter_code
_entity_poly.pdbx_strand_id
1 'polypeptide(L)' 'FDKWDWRPMEELPDLIVPFKRQVYEDVVAAFRHLVA' A
#
# COMPACT_ATOMS: atom_id res chain seq x y z
N PHE A 1 1.77 16.81 4.06
CA PHE A 1 1.47 16.23 2.74
C PHE A 1 2.17 17.07 1.68
N ASP A 2 3.48 16.97 1.69
CA ASP A 2 4.42 17.83 0.99
C ASP A 2 5.50 16.98 0.30
N LYS A 3 5.72 15.74 0.76
CA LYS A 3 6.56 14.73 0.13
C LYS A 3 5.68 13.55 -0.32
N TRP A 4 5.53 13.38 -1.63
CA TRP A 4 4.78 12.29 -2.23
C TRP A 4 5.51 11.80 -3.48
N ASP A 5 5.28 10.53 -3.82
CA ASP A 5 5.77 9.89 -5.03
C ASP A 5 4.79 8.79 -5.44
N TRP A 6 4.81 8.40 -6.71
CA TRP A 6 4.09 7.20 -7.17
C TRP A 6 4.95 5.97 -6.84
N ARG A 7 4.36 5.01 -6.11
CA ARG A 7 5.04 3.76 -5.71
C ARG A 7 4.21 2.54 -6.15
N PRO A 8 4.86 1.39 -6.42
CA PRO A 8 4.16 0.12 -6.55
C PRO A 8 3.27 -0.13 -5.34
N MET A 9 2.07 -0.65 -5.58
CA MET A 9 1.05 -0.85 -4.53
C MET A 9 1.55 -1.85 -3.47
N GLU A 10 2.39 -2.80 -3.88
CA GLU A 10 2.99 -3.84 -3.05
C GLU A 10 3.93 -3.27 -1.97
N GLU A 11 4.47 -2.07 -2.17
CA GLU A 11 5.41 -1.44 -1.23
C GLU A 11 4.69 -0.60 -0.15
N LEU A 12 3.39 -0.32 -0.32
CA LEU A 12 2.66 0.56 0.59
C LEU A 12 2.63 0.08 2.06
N PRO A 13 2.54 -1.23 2.38
CA PRO A 13 2.61 -1.71 3.76
C PRO A 13 3.92 -1.38 4.51
N ASP A 14 5.01 -1.13 3.77
CA ASP A 14 6.31 -0.78 4.35
C ASP A 14 6.46 0.72 4.60
N LEU A 15 5.66 1.55 3.92
CA LEU A 15 5.70 3.02 4.02
C LEU A 15 4.71 3.58 5.05
N ILE A 16 3.70 2.80 5.43
CA ILE A 16 2.63 3.23 6.33
C ILE A 16 3.02 3.08 7.81
N VAL A 17 2.32 3.80 8.68
CA VAL A 17 2.44 3.67 10.14
C VAL A 17 2.06 2.25 10.62
N PRO A 18 2.73 1.69 11.66
CA PRO A 18 2.60 0.27 12.01
C PRO A 18 1.18 -0.24 12.29
N PHE A 19 0.35 0.56 12.96
CA PHE A 19 -1.01 0.12 13.32
C PHE A 19 -1.94 -0.04 12.10
N LYS A 20 -1.58 0.51 10.94
CA LYS A 20 -2.37 0.38 9.69
C LYS A 20 -1.86 -0.71 8.76
N ARG A 21 -0.74 -1.36 9.08
CA ARG A 21 -0.09 -2.30 8.16
C ARG A 21 -1.04 -3.40 7.69
N GLN A 22 -1.74 -4.06 8.61
CA GLN A 22 -2.68 -5.14 8.26
C GLN A 22 -3.77 -4.66 7.30
N VAL A 23 -4.34 -3.48 7.56
CA VAL A 23 -5.37 -2.90 6.68
C VAL A 23 -4.81 -2.63 5.28
N TYR A 24 -3.56 -2.16 5.19
CA TYR A 24 -2.91 -1.94 3.89
C TYR A 24 -2.62 -3.26 3.18
N GLU A 25 -2.14 -4.29 3.89
CA GLU A 25 -1.95 -5.63 3.33
C GLU A 25 -3.26 -6.19 2.75
N ASP A 26 -4.37 -6.07 3.47
CA ASP A 26 -5.69 -6.54 3.02
C ASP A 26 -6.17 -5.80 1.77
N VAL A 27 -5.95 -4.47 1.72
CA VAL A 27 -6.28 -3.65 0.55
C VAL A 27 -5.41 -4.06 -0.65
N VAL A 28 -4.08 -4.17 -0.49
CA VAL A 28 -3.20 -4.62 -1.58
C VAL A 28 -3.67 -5.99 -2.10
N ALA A 29 -3.96 -6.93 -1.22
CA ALA A 29 -4.45 -8.25 -1.58
C ALA A 29 -5.78 -8.21 -2.35
N ALA A 30 -6.70 -7.34 -1.96
CA ALA A 30 -7.98 -7.17 -2.64
C ALA A 30 -7.80 -6.60 -4.06
N PHE A 31 -6.86 -5.68 -4.28
CA PHE A 31 -6.72 -4.94 -5.55
C PHE A 31 -5.63 -5.48 -6.48
N ARG A 32 -4.76 -6.40 -6.05
CA ARG A 32 -3.66 -6.98 -6.85
C ARG A 32 -4.06 -7.46 -8.25
N HIS A 33 -5.30 -7.90 -8.42
CA HIS A 33 -5.81 -8.46 -9.67
C HIS A 33 -6.11 -7.41 -10.74
N LEU A 34 -6.08 -6.12 -10.40
CA LEU A 34 -6.32 -5.01 -11.33
C LEU A 34 -5.04 -4.50 -12.00
N VAL A 35 -3.87 -4.95 -11.52
CA VAL A 35 -2.58 -4.55 -12.06
C VAL A 35 -2.07 -5.74 -12.88
N ALA A 36 -2.11 -5.60 -14.20
CA ALA A 36 -1.65 -6.60 -15.18
C ALA A 36 -0.22 -6.28 -15.64
#